data_AF-A0A7S2GYI2-F1
#
_entry.id   AF-A0A7S2GYI2-F1
#
_cell.length_a   1.000
_cell.length_b   1.000
_cell.length_c   1.000
_cell.angle_alpha   90.00
_cell.angle_beta   90.00
_cell.angle_gamma   90.00
#
_symmetry.space_group_name_H-M   'P 1'
#
loop_
_entity.id
_entity.type
_entity.pdbx_description
1 polymer ?
#
loop_
_entity_poly.entity_id
_entity_poly.type
_entity_poly.pdbx_seq_one_letter_code
_entity_poly.pdbx_strand_id
1 'polypeptide(L)'
;MQSDSWIVSVEPTQVTLVDLKNGAQVTRRPIQAEAAIMNPTANILALRSGSTIQIFDLDKKAKLKSYAMPEAVVYWKWTSPGNLALITATSVYHWALEGAGDPTKMFDRH
;
A
#
# COMPACT_ATOMS: atom_id res chain seq x y z
N MET A 1 1.42 -2.55 12.80
CA MET A 1 0.02 -2.15 12.56
C MET A 1 -0.01 -0.80 11.88
N GLN A 2 -0.69 -0.68 10.74
CA GLN A 2 -0.88 0.62 10.05
C GLN A 2 -2.11 1.37 10.58
N SER A 3 -3.08 0.64 11.10
CA SER A 3 -4.21 1.12 11.90
C SER A 3 -4.65 0.02 12.86
N ASP A 4 -5.52 0.36 13.81
CA ASP A 4 -6.17 -0.61 14.71
C ASP A 4 -7.28 -1.42 14.01
N SER A 5 -7.53 -1.15 12.72
CA SER A 5 -8.64 -1.76 11.97
C SER A 5 -8.23 -3.03 11.22
N TRP A 6 -6.97 -3.16 10.82
CA TRP A 6 -6.54 -4.20 9.88
C TRP A 6 -5.24 -4.89 10.31
N ILE A 7 -5.24 -6.22 10.19
CA ILE A 7 -4.01 -7.03 10.15
C ILE A 7 -3.85 -7.56 8.73
N VAL A 8 -2.66 -7.41 8.18
CA VAL A 8 -2.31 -7.91 6.85
C VAL A 8 -1.17 -8.90 6.99
N SER A 9 -1.40 -10.12 6.50
CA SER A 9 -0.37 -11.16 6.38
C SER A 9 -0.12 -11.42 4.90
N VAL A 10 1.14 -11.43 4.50
CA VAL A 10 1.56 -11.67 3.11
C VAL A 10 2.26 -13.01 3.06
N GLU A 11 1.75 -13.90 2.23
CA GLU A 11 2.34 -15.19 1.89
C GLU A 11 2.75 -15.17 0.40
N PRO A 12 3.65 -16.07 -0.05
CA PRO A 12 4.18 -16.03 -1.42
C PRO A 12 3.11 -16.02 -2.53
N THR A 13 1.95 -16.63 -2.27
CA THR A 13 0.88 -16.80 -3.27
C THR A 13 -0.42 -16.07 -2.90
N GLN A 14 -0.53 -15.53 -1.70
CA GLN A 14 -1.77 -14.92 -1.23
C GLN A 14 -1.53 -13.83 -0.18
N VAL A 15 -2.47 -12.88 -0.14
CA VAL A 15 -2.55 -11.87 0.92
C VAL A 15 -3.78 -12.17 1.75
N THR A 16 -3.58 -12.32 3.06
CA THR A 16 -4.63 -12.50 4.05
C THR A 16 -4.90 -11.17 4.75
N LEU A 17 -6.14 -10.70 4.66
CA LEU A 17 -6.64 -9.47 5.25
C LEU A 17 -7.56 -9.85 6.41
N VAL A 18 -7.28 -9.34 7.60
CA VAL A 18 -8.11 -9.56 8.79
C VAL A 18 -8.69 -8.21 9.22
N ASP A 19 -10.02 -8.11 9.17
CA ASP A 19 -10.77 -6.94 9.64
C ASP A 19 -11.06 -7.07 11.13
N LEU A 20 -10.33 -6.32 11.96
CA LEU A 20 -10.48 -6.37 13.40
C LEU A 20 -11.76 -5.69 13.90
N LYS A 21 -12.34 -4.78 13.12
CA LYS A 21 -13.56 -4.06 13.51
C LYS A 21 -14.82 -4.88 13.24
N ASN A 22 -14.77 -5.76 12.24
CA ASN A 22 -15.87 -6.62 11.87
C ASN A 22 -15.69 -8.06 12.39
N GLY A 23 -15.38 -8.21 13.69
CA GLY A 23 -15.30 -9.52 14.34
C GLY A 23 -14.14 -10.39 13.85
N ALA A 24 -13.00 -9.80 13.49
CA ALA A 24 -11.82 -10.50 12.97
C ALA A 24 -12.11 -11.31 11.69
N GLN A 25 -13.01 -10.82 10.83
CA GLN A 25 -13.32 -11.46 9.55
C GLN A 25 -12.08 -11.58 8.68
N VAL A 26 -11.83 -12.78 8.15
CA VAL A 26 -10.62 -13.10 7.38
C VAL A 26 -10.98 -13.23 5.90
N THR A 27 -10.37 -12.40 5.08
CA THR A 27 -10.45 -12.48 3.61
C THR A 27 -9.10 -12.87 3.05
N ARG A 28 -9.04 -13.92 2.23
CA ARG A 28 -7.84 -14.32 1.50
C ARG A 28 -7.98 -13.96 0.03
N ARG A 29 -6.95 -13.33 -0.55
CA ARG A 29 -6.90 -13.00 -1.97
C ARG A 29 -5.65 -13.60 -2.61
N PRO A 30 -5.77 -14.29 -3.77
CA PRO A 30 -4.62 -14.87 -4.48
C PRO A 30 -3.85 -13.75 -5.20
N ILE A 31 -2.96 -13.10 -4.46
CA ILE A 31 -2.17 -11.95 -4.92
C ILE A 31 -0.71 -12.25 -4.60
N GLN A 32 0.14 -12.21 -5.63
CA GLN A 32 1.58 -12.30 -5.48
C GLN A 32 2.13 -10.90 -5.21
N ALA A 33 2.55 -10.66 -3.97
CA ALA A 33 3.18 -9.42 -3.54
C ALA A 33 4.23 -9.72 -2.46
N GLU A 34 5.23 -8.87 -2.33
CA GLU A 34 6.24 -8.98 -1.27
C GLU A 34 5.79 -8.29 0.01
N ALA A 35 5.03 -7.20 -0.14
CA ALA A 35 4.51 -6.43 0.98
C ALA A 35 3.14 -5.86 0.63
N ALA A 36 2.31 -5.71 1.64
CA ALA A 36 0.95 -5.20 1.51
C ALA A 36 0.59 -4.37 2.73
N ILE A 37 -0.05 -3.21 2.52
CA ILE A 37 -0.55 -2.36 3.59
C ILE A 37 -1.96 -1.86 3.27
N MET A 38 -2.88 -2.05 4.21
CA MET A 38 -4.24 -1.52 4.12
C MET A 38 -4.25 -0.03 4.46
N ASN A 39 -5.09 0.71 3.75
CA ASN A 39 -5.42 2.09 4.08
C ASN A 39 -6.07 2.16 5.47
N PRO A 40 -5.79 3.20 6.27
CA PRO A 40 -6.28 3.27 7.65
C PRO A 40 -7.81 3.41 7.77
N THR A 41 -8.50 3.94 6.76
CA THR A 41 -9.94 4.23 6.82
C THR A 41 -10.75 3.59 5.69
N ALA A 42 -10.18 3.49 4.48
CA ALA A 42 -10.87 2.96 3.31
C ALA A 42 -10.47 1.50 3.01
N ASN A 43 -11.30 0.80 2.24
CA ASN A 43 -11.03 -0.56 1.75
C ASN A 43 -10.04 -0.55 0.56
N ILE A 44 -8.91 0.11 0.76
CA ILE A 44 -7.88 0.30 -0.26
C ILE A 44 -6.62 -0.44 0.19
N LEU A 45 -6.10 -1.28 -0.69
CA LEU A 45 -4.91 -2.09 -0.46
C LEU A 45 -3.77 -1.55 -1.32
N ALA A 46 -2.68 -1.12 -0.69
CA ALA A 46 -1.43 -0.89 -1.39
C ALA A 46 -0.55 -2.14 -1.33
N LEU A 47 0.06 -2.49 -2.46
CA LEU A 47 0.89 -3.67 -2.67
C LEU A 47 2.24 -3.25 -3.26
N ARG A 48 3.31 -3.92 -2.83
CA ARG A 48 4.65 -3.81 -3.42
C ARG A 48 5.05 -5.15 -4.02
N SER A 49 5.48 -5.12 -5.28
CA SER A 49 6.11 -6.25 -5.97
C SER A 49 7.40 -5.74 -6.62
N GLY A 50 8.56 -6.12 -6.09
CA GLY A 50 9.85 -5.50 -6.42
C GLY A 50 9.83 -3.98 -6.18
N SER A 51 10.14 -3.21 -7.22
CA SER A 51 10.08 -1.73 -7.22
C SER A 51 8.72 -1.16 -7.63
N THR A 52 7.75 -2.01 -7.97
CA THR A 52 6.43 -1.55 -8.40
C THR A 52 5.47 -1.45 -7.22
N ILE A 53 4.85 -0.29 -7.07
CA ILE A 53 3.79 -0.04 -6.09
C ILE A 53 2.44 0.00 -6.82
N GLN A 54 1.48 -0.75 -6.31
CA GLN A 54 0.13 -0.83 -6.85
C GLN A 54 -0.89 -0.50 -5.76
N ILE A 55 -1.93 0.26 -6.12
CA ILE A 55 -3.02 0.62 -5.22
C ILE A 55 -4.29 0.04 -5.80
N PHE A 56 -5.00 -0.77 -5.02
CA PHE A 56 -6.24 -1.43 -5.38
C PHE A 56 -7.38 -0.98 -4.48
N ASP A 57 -8.53 -0.73 -5.10
CA ASP A 57 -9.80 -0.58 -4.41
C ASP A 57 -10.44 -1.95 -4.28
N LEU A 58 -10.58 -2.44 -3.04
CA LEU A 58 -11.09 -3.77 -2.77
C LEU A 58 -12.61 -3.86 -2.94
N ASP A 59 -13.33 -2.74 -2.80
CA ASP A 59 -14.78 -2.65 -2.97
C ASP A 59 -15.12 -2.69 -4.45
N LYS A 60 -14.42 -1.89 -5.26
CA LYS A 60 -14.57 -1.86 -6.72
C LYS A 60 -13.86 -3.02 -7.43
N LYS A 61 -13.02 -3.77 -6.70
CA LYS A 61 -12.16 -4.84 -7.25
C LYS A 61 -11.31 -4.35 -8.43
N ALA A 62 -10.83 -3.12 -8.36
CA ALA A 62 -10.15 -2.44 -9.45
C ALA A 62 -8.79 -1.89 -9.02
N LYS A 63 -7.82 -1.90 -9.94
CA LYS A 63 -6.54 -1.23 -9.75
C LYS A 63 -6.75 0.27 -9.91
N LEU A 64 -6.55 1.04 -8.85
CA LEU A 64 -6.65 2.50 -8.88
C LEU A 64 -5.42 3.12 -9.51
N LYS A 65 -4.23 2.71 -9.04
CA LYS A 65 -2.95 3.26 -9.50
C LYS A 65 -1.86 2.19 -9.51
N SER A 66 -0.84 2.41 -10.33
CA SER A 66 0.33 1.54 -10.44
C SER A 66 1.52 2.38 -10.88
N TYR A 67 2.63 2.30 -10.17
CA TYR A 67 3.83 3.05 -10.50
C TYR A 67 5.08 2.20 -10.22
N ALA A 68 5.98 2.15 -11.19
CA ALA A 68 7.29 1.52 -11.04
C ALA A 68 8.27 2.56 -10.52
N MET A 69 8.68 2.44 -9.26
CA MET A 69 9.65 3.35 -8.67
C MET A 69 11.03 3.18 -9.34
N PRO A 70 11.76 4.27 -9.56
CA PRO A 70 13.11 4.20 -10.13
C PRO A 70 14.10 3.49 -9.19
N GLU A 71 13.85 3.53 -7.89
CA GLU A 71 14.62 2.84 -6.86
C GLU A 71 13.72 1.90 -6.04
N ALA A 72 14.34 0.90 -5.41
CA ALA A 72 13.63 0.02 -4.50
C ALA A 72 13.10 0.80 -3.28
N VAL A 73 11.80 0.62 -3.00
CA VAL A 73 11.15 1.19 -1.82
C VAL A 73 11.53 0.36 -0.60
N VAL A 74 12.35 0.94 0.29
CA VAL A 74 12.84 0.27 1.51
C VAL A 74 11.83 0.36 2.65
N TYR A 75 11.03 1.43 2.68
CA TYR A 75 9.98 1.63 3.67
C TYR A 75 8.81 2.40 3.05
N TRP A 76 7.62 2.19 3.58
CA TRP A 76 6.41 2.84 3.09
C TRP A 76 5.31 2.81 4.16
N LYS A 77 4.47 3.85 4.14
CA LYS A 77 3.41 4.02 5.13
C LYS A 77 2.37 5.00 4.63
N TRP A 78 1.10 4.70 4.90
CA TRP A 78 0.03 5.70 4.79
C TRP A 78 0.27 6.81 5.83
N THR A 79 0.52 8.02 5.36
CA THR A 79 0.66 9.22 6.24
C THR A 79 -0.68 9.86 6.52
N SER A 80 -1.62 9.71 5.58
CA SER A 80 -3.04 10.03 5.75
C SER A 80 -3.88 9.03 4.94
N PRO A 81 -5.21 9.01 5.11
CA PRO A 81 -6.11 8.24 4.25
C PRO A 81 -5.94 8.50 2.75
N GLY A 82 -5.46 9.68 2.36
CA GLY A 82 -5.28 10.07 0.96
C GLY A 82 -3.83 10.09 0.49
N ASN A 83 -2.85 9.78 1.35
CA ASN A 83 -1.44 9.94 1.01
C ASN A 83 -0.56 8.77 1.49
N LEU A 84 0.16 8.18 0.54
CA LEU A 84 1.13 7.12 0.78
C LEU A 84 2.55 7.68 0.70
N ALA A 85 3.31 7.58 1.78
CA ALA A 85 4.74 7.89 1.75
C ALA A 85 5.53 6.65 1.30
N LEU A 86 6.44 6.86 0.35
CA LEU A 86 7.36 5.87 -0.18
C LEU A 86 8.79 6.36 0.09
N ILE A 87 9.58 5.53 0.77
CA ILE A 87 10.95 5.86 1.17
C ILE A 87 11.88 4.94 0.40
N THR A 88 12.81 5.52 -0.34
CA THR A 88 13.91 4.80 -1.01
C THR A 88 15.19 4.91 -0.18
N ALA A 89 16.30 4.42 -0.72
CA ALA A 89 17.60 4.58 -0.08
C ALA A 89 17.99 6.05 0.04
N THR A 90 17.67 6.86 -0.98
CA THR A 90 18.16 8.24 -1.13
C THR A 90 17.08 9.29 -0.90
N SER A 91 15.81 8.98 -1.13
CA SER A 91 14.75 9.99 -1.24
C SER A 91 13.44 9.56 -0.56
N VAL A 92 12.62 10.55 -0.22
CA VAL A 92 11.26 10.36 0.27
C VAL A 92 10.26 10.94 -0.74
N TYR A 93 9.25 10.15 -1.07
CA TYR A 93 8.20 10.49 -2.02
C TYR A 93 6.84 10.41 -1.34
N HIS A 94 5.93 11.27 -1.76
CA HIS A 94 4.52 11.21 -1.40
C HIS A 94 3.68 10.87 -2.64
N TRP A 95 2.70 10.00 -2.45
CA TRP A 95 1.79 9.59 -3.49
C TRP A 95 0.34 9.78 -3.03
N ALA A 96 -0.28 10.82 -3.56
CA ALA A 96 -1.69 11.08 -3.34
C ALA A 96 -2.55 10.02 -4.05
N LEU A 97 -3.57 9.53 -3.35
CA LEU A 97 -4.62 8.67 -3.90
C LEU A 97 -5.46 9.43 -4.92
N GLU A 98 -5.72 10.71 -4.65
CA GLU A 98 -6.49 11.59 -5.51
C GLU A 98 -5.65 12.07 -6.72
N GLY A 99 -6.36 12.40 -7.80
CA GLY A 99 -5.76 12.83 -9.07
C GLY A 99 -5.04 11.71 -9.83
N ALA A 100 -4.53 12.04 -11.02
CA ALA A 100 -3.79 11.11 -11.87
C ALA A 100 -2.26 11.18 -11.67
N GLY A 101 -1.80 11.89 -10.63
CA GLY A 101 -0.38 12.11 -10.38
C GLY A 101 0.38 10.85 -9.94
N ASP A 102 1.62 10.78 -10.40
CA ASP A 102 2.64 9.83 -9.96
C ASP A 102 3.25 10.23 -8.60
N PRO A 103 4.03 9.35 -7.93
CA PRO A 103 4.75 9.71 -6.71
C PRO A 103 5.64 10.93 -6.90
N THR A 104 5.46 11.93 -6.04
CA THR A 104 6.21 13.19 -6.09
C THR A 104 7.31 13.17 -5.03
N LYS A 105 8.54 13.48 -5.42
CA LYS A 105 9.68 13.59 -4.50
C LYS A 105 9.48 14.78 -3.57
N MET A 106 9.63 14.55 -2.27
CA MET A 106 9.50 15.59 -1.25
C MET A 106 10.87 16.12 -0.83
N PHE A 107 11.81 15.22 -0.51
CA PHE A 107 13.17 15.57 -0.10
C PHE A 107 14.12 14.38 -0.22
N ASP A 108 15.42 14.66 -0.22
CA ASP A 108 16.49 13.66 -0.08
C ASP A 108 16.77 13.36 1.39
N ARG A 109 17.15 12.11 1.69
CA ARG A 109 17.49 11.67 3.05
C ARG A 109 18.86 12.15 3.53
N HIS A 110 19.71 12.64 2.61
CA HIS A 110 21.08 13.12 2.85
C HIS A 110 21.41 14.34 2.01
#